data_AF-A0A819SD97-F1
#
_entry.id   AF-A0A819SD97-F1
#
_cell.length_a   1.000
_cell.length_b   1.000
_cell.length_c   1.000
_cell.angle_alpha   90.00
_cell.angle_beta   90.00
_cell.angle_gamma   90.00
#
_symmetry.space_group_name_H-M   'P 1'
#
loop_
_entity.id
_entity.type
_entity.pdbx_description
1 polymer ?
#
loop_
_entity_poly.entity_id
_entity_poly.type
_entity_poly.pdbx_seq_one_letter_code
_entity_poly.pdbx_strand_id
1 'polypeptide(L)'
;MVIAFLIPLNDSMIIYHIIFYHARRSARRIAPSTSNTLTAHITNAKREMKLALHMIMIETLYVGAGTPLLELVLWLVIQPKSPPPELLYLLSYNSISLFGTLAIIMLFWMNKPVKDIAVKYLHCEQLHNYLHSVSTQLQ
;
A
#
# COMPACT_ATOMS: atom_id res chain seq x y z
N MET A 1 15.90 13.95 -11.25
CA MET A 1 14.86 12.89 -11.20
C MET A 1 15.04 11.92 -10.04
N VAL A 2 16.24 11.40 -9.76
CA VAL A 2 16.48 10.45 -8.65
C VAL A 2 16.10 11.01 -7.27
N ILE A 3 16.45 12.27 -7.02
CA ILE A 3 16.11 12.99 -5.78
C ILE A 3 14.59 13.03 -5.56
N ALA A 4 13.80 13.15 -6.63
CA ALA A 4 12.34 13.18 -6.55
C ALA A 4 11.72 11.83 -6.18
N PHE A 5 12.45 10.72 -6.35
CA PHE A 5 12.04 9.39 -5.87
C PHE A 5 12.56 9.11 -4.45
N LEU A 6 13.79 9.50 -4.14
CA LEU A 6 14.41 9.23 -2.84
C LEU A 6 13.73 9.99 -1.69
N ILE A 7 13.25 11.21 -1.93
CA ILE A 7 12.58 12.02 -0.90
C ILE A 7 11.29 11.33 -0.42
N PRO A 8 10.30 11.00 -1.29
CA PRO A 8 9.07 10.31 -0.85
C PRO A 8 9.34 8.96 -0.19
N LEU A 9 10.35 8.21 -0.67
CA LEU A 9 10.73 6.95 -0.07
C LEU A 9 11.22 7.15 1.38
N ASN A 10 12.16 8.06 1.60
CA ASN A 10 12.67 8.37 2.93
C ASN A 10 11.59 8.90 3.86
N ASP A 11 10.76 9.82 3.38
CA ASP A 11 9.67 10.39 4.17
C ASP A 11 8.69 9.31 4.60
N SER A 12 8.31 8.41 3.69
CA SER A 12 7.43 7.29 3.99
C SER A 12 8.05 6.34 5.03
N MET A 13 9.32 5.98 4.90
CA MET A 13 10.02 5.14 5.87
C MET A 13 10.05 5.77 7.26
N ILE A 14 10.39 7.06 7.35
CA ILE A 14 10.43 7.80 8.62
C ILE A 14 9.05 7.80 9.27
N ILE A 15 8.01 8.14 8.52
CA ILE A 15 6.63 8.18 9.02
C ILE A 15 6.19 6.79 9.52
N TYR A 16 6.41 5.73 8.75
CA TYR A 16 6.02 4.38 9.16
C TYR A 16 6.80 3.89 10.39
N HIS A 17 8.09 4.19 10.48
CA HIS A 17 8.89 3.88 11.67
C HIS A 17 8.39 4.61 12.92
N ILE A 18 8.05 5.90 12.79
CA ILE A 18 7.46 6.69 13.89
C ILE A 18 6.13 6.06 14.33
N ILE A 19 5.23 5.75 13.39
CA ILE A 19 3.94 5.11 13.67
C ILE A 19 4.16 3.76 14.38
N PHE A 20 5.06 2.94 13.87
CA PHE A 20 5.38 1.63 14.45
C PHE A 20 5.95 1.76 15.87
N TYR A 21 6.87 2.70 16.08
CA TYR A 21 7.43 3.00 17.40
C TYR A 21 6.34 3.41 18.41
N HIS A 22 5.46 4.33 18.01
CA HIS A 22 4.35 4.76 18.85
C HIS A 22 3.35 3.62 19.13
N ALA A 23 3.03 2.80 18.13
CA ALA A 23 2.15 1.65 18.28
C ALA A 23 2.70 0.63 19.29
N ARG A 24 4.01 0.36 19.23
CA ARG A 24 4.72 -0.55 20.15
C ARG A 24 4.83 0.02 21.57
N ARG A 25 5.10 1.32 21.69
CA ARG A 25 5.14 2.02 22.99
C ARG A 25 3.77 2.06 23.65
N SER A 26 2.70 2.28 22.88
CA SER A 26 1.31 2.21 23.35
C SER A 26 0.93 0.81 23.83
N ALA A 27 1.27 -0.23 23.06
CA ALA A 27 1.00 -1.62 23.44
C ALA A 27 1.65 -2.01 24.78
N ARG A 28 2.90 -1.59 25.02
CA ARG A 28 3.62 -1.84 26.28
C ARG A 28 3.01 -1.13 27.49
N ARG A 29 2.42 0.05 27.31
CA ARG A 29 1.81 0.82 28.42
C ARG A 29 0.47 0.25 28.89
N ILE A 30 -0.28 -0.40 28.01
CA ILE A 30 -1.64 -0.90 28.31
C ILE A 30 -1.59 -2.35 28.83
N ALA A 31 -0.57 -3.13 28.44
CA ALA A 31 -0.39 -4.52 28.85
C ALA A 31 -0.43 -4.79 30.38
N PRO A 32 0.13 -3.95 31.27
CA PRO A 32 0.12 -4.25 32.71
C PRO A 32 -1.21 -3.94 33.42
N SER A 33 -2.17 -3.25 32.78
CA SER A 33 -3.37 -2.74 33.47
C SER A 33 -4.66 -3.52 33.21
N THR A 34 -4.64 -4.55 32.36
CA THR A 34 -5.82 -5.38 32.05
C THR A 34 -5.64 -6.79 32.64
N SER A 35 -6.62 -7.24 33.42
CA SER A 35 -6.68 -8.56 34.07
C SER A 35 -6.63 -9.77 33.11
N ASN A 36 -6.69 -9.54 31.79
CA ASN A 36 -6.56 -10.53 30.72
C ASN A 36 -5.27 -10.28 29.91
N THR A 37 -4.12 -10.39 30.57
CA THR A 37 -2.78 -10.15 30.00
C THR A 37 -2.51 -10.97 28.73
N LEU A 38 -2.98 -12.21 28.63
CA LEU A 38 -2.80 -13.06 27.45
C LEU A 38 -3.57 -12.56 26.23
N THR A 39 -4.86 -12.24 26.39
CA THR A 39 -5.75 -11.79 25.31
C THR A 39 -5.37 -10.39 24.81
N ALA A 40 -4.94 -9.52 25.72
CA ALA A 40 -4.41 -8.20 25.38
C ALA A 40 -3.08 -8.29 24.61
N HIS A 41 -2.18 -9.21 25.01
CA HIS A 41 -0.92 -9.45 24.31
C HIS A 41 -1.13 -9.97 22.88
N ILE A 42 -2.01 -10.96 22.70
CA ILE A 42 -2.34 -11.52 21.37
C ILE A 42 -2.95 -10.45 20.45
N THR A 43 -3.86 -9.63 20.97
CA THR A 43 -4.51 -8.57 20.18
C THR A 43 -3.53 -7.47 19.77
N ASN A 44 -2.63 -7.07 20.67
CA ASN A 44 -1.58 -6.10 20.39
C ASN A 44 -0.55 -6.64 19.38
N ALA A 45 -0.12 -7.89 19.53
CA ALA A 45 0.79 -8.54 18.59
C ALA A 45 0.17 -8.64 17.18
N LYS A 46 -1.13 -8.95 17.07
CA LYS A 46 -1.85 -8.98 15.80
C LYS A 46 -1.91 -7.59 15.15
N ARG A 47 -2.08 -6.52 15.94
CA ARG A 47 -2.05 -5.14 15.46
C ARG A 47 -0.66 -4.76 14.95
N GLU A 48 0.39 -5.09 15.71
CA GLU A 48 1.79 -4.83 15.33
C GLU A 48 2.17 -5.59 14.06
N MET A 49 1.82 -6.88 13.95
CA MET A 49 2.06 -7.68 12.76
C MET A 49 1.34 -7.11 11.54
N LYS A 50 0.09 -6.66 11.70
CA LYS A 50 -0.65 -6.02 10.59
C LYS A 50 0.00 -4.72 10.14
N LEU A 51 0.47 -3.89 11.07
CA LEU A 51 1.20 -2.66 10.76
C LEU A 51 2.54 -2.95 10.06
N ALA A 52 3.29 -3.94 10.54
CA ALA A 52 4.54 -4.36 9.92
C ALA A 52 4.32 -4.89 8.50
N LEU A 53 3.27 -5.69 8.28
CA LEU A 53 2.91 -6.19 6.95
C LEU A 53 2.59 -5.03 6.00
N HIS A 54 1.80 -4.04 6.45
CA HIS A 54 1.49 -2.85 5.66
C HIS A 54 2.74 -2.05 5.28
N MET A 55 3.67 -1.88 6.23
CA MET A 55 4.93 -1.19 5.99
C MET A 55 5.78 -1.93 4.95
N ILE A 56 5.98 -3.24 5.11
CA ILE A 56 6.74 -4.07 4.16
C ILE A 56 6.11 -4.03 2.76
N MET A 57 4.78 -4.10 2.66
CA MET A 57 4.08 -4.02 1.38
C MET A 57 4.37 -2.69 0.67
N ILE A 58 4.28 -1.57 1.39
CA ILE A 58 4.52 -0.24 0.81
C ILE A 58 5.98 -0.08 0.41
N GLU A 59 6.92 -0.52 1.24
CA GLU A 59 8.35 -0.53 0.90
C GLU A 59 8.62 -1.37 -0.35
N THR A 60 8.01 -2.55 -0.46
CA THR A 60 8.15 -3.42 -1.63
C THR A 60 7.63 -2.76 -2.90
N LEU A 61 6.50 -2.04 -2.83
CA LEU A 61 5.95 -1.30 -3.96
C LEU A 61 6.90 -0.18 -4.42
N TYR A 62 7.44 0.60 -3.48
CA TYR A 62 8.38 1.66 -3.82
C TYR A 62 9.68 1.11 -4.40
N VAL A 63 10.26 0.08 -3.77
CA VAL A 63 11.49 -0.56 -4.28
C VAL A 63 11.24 -1.16 -5.66
N GLY A 64 10.13 -1.86 -5.87
CA GLY A 64 9.77 -2.44 -7.17
C GLY A 64 9.65 -1.41 -8.28
N ALA A 65 8.97 -0.29 -8.01
CA ALA A 65 8.88 0.82 -8.96
C ALA A 65 10.22 1.55 -9.16
N GLY A 66 11.02 1.67 -8.09
CA GLY A 66 12.24 2.45 -8.06
C GLY A 66 13.48 1.75 -8.63
N THR A 67 13.58 0.42 -8.50
CA THR A 67 14.76 -0.34 -8.91
C THR A 67 15.10 -0.17 -10.40
N PRO A 68 14.15 -0.33 -11.35
CA PRO A 68 14.45 -0.10 -12.76
C PRO A 68 14.87 1.35 -13.06
N LEU A 69 14.30 2.31 -12.33
CA LEU A 69 14.67 3.71 -12.47
C LEU A 69 16.08 3.99 -11.94
N LEU A 70 16.50 3.30 -10.87
CA LEU A 70 17.88 3.32 -10.37
C LEU A 70 18.85 2.67 -11.36
N GLU A 71 18.48 1.56 -12.00
CA GLU A 71 19.29 0.94 -13.07
C GLU A 71 19.53 1.91 -14.23
N LEU A 72 18.51 2.67 -14.62
CA LEU A 72 18.59 3.67 -15.68
C LEU A 72 19.56 4.82 -15.32
N VAL A 73 19.57 5.22 -14.05
CA VAL A 73 20.50 6.21 -13.52
C VAL A 73 21.91 5.65 -13.46
N LEU A 74 22.07 4.43 -12.95
CA LEU A 74 23.37 3.76 -12.89
C LEU A 74 23.98 3.61 -14.28
N TRP A 75 23.16 3.33 -15.29
CA TRP A 75 23.62 3.31 -16.69
C TRP A 75 24.23 4.64 -17.11
N LEU A 76 23.55 5.76 -16.83
CA LEU A 76 24.04 7.10 -17.16
C LEU A 76 25.31 7.48 -16.39
N VAL A 77 25.52 6.91 -15.21
CA VAL A 77 26.76 7.08 -14.43
C VAL A 77 27.91 6.29 -15.03
N ILE A 78 27.67 5.04 -15.44
CA ILE A 78 28.69 4.14 -15.97
C ILE A 78 29.05 4.49 -17.42
N GLN A 79 28.05 4.82 -18.25
CA GLN A 79 28.20 5.14 -19.67
C GLN A 79 27.56 6.50 -20.01
N PRO A 80 28.12 7.63 -19.54
CA PRO A 80 27.51 8.95 -19.71
C PRO A 80 27.38 9.43 -21.16
N LYS A 81 28.16 8.84 -22.07
CA LYS A 81 28.15 9.18 -23.51
C LYS A 81 27.23 8.27 -24.34
N SER A 82 26.70 7.21 -23.75
CA SER A 82 25.85 6.24 -24.43
C SER A 82 24.43 6.31 -23.90
N PRO A 83 23.41 6.47 -24.75
CA PRO A 83 22.04 6.40 -24.29
C PRO A 83 21.74 5.01 -23.70
N PRO A 84 20.93 4.91 -22.63
CA PRO A 84 20.45 3.62 -22.16
C PRO A 84 19.70 2.86 -23.26
N PRO A 85 19.84 1.53 -23.31
CA PRO A 85 19.03 0.66 -24.15
C PRO A 85 17.53 0.98 -24.02
N GLU A 86 16.81 1.01 -25.15
CA GLU A 86 15.37 1.27 -25.19
C GLU A 86 14.57 0.33 -24.27
N LEU A 87 15.00 -0.93 -24.18
CA LEU A 87 14.41 -1.93 -23.29
C LEU A 87 14.44 -1.51 -21.81
N LEU A 88 15.47 -0.79 -21.35
CA LEU A 88 15.56 -0.31 -19.96
C LEU A 88 14.58 0.84 -19.69
N TYR A 89 14.36 1.70 -20.68
CA TYR A 89 13.32 2.74 -20.59
C TYR A 89 11.93 2.11 -20.51
N LEU A 90 11.65 1.14 -21.38
CA LEU A 90 10.37 0.45 -21.42
C LEU A 90 10.11 -0.34 -20.13
N LEU A 91 11.14 -1.02 -19.61
CA LEU A 91 11.09 -1.72 -18.33
C LEU A 91 10.76 -0.77 -17.18
N SER A 92 11.42 0.39 -17.13
CA SER A 92 11.19 1.40 -16.09
C SER A 92 9.77 1.95 -16.13
N TYR A 93 9.30 2.30 -17.32
CA TYR A 93 7.93 2.81 -17.51
C TYR A 93 6.88 1.78 -17.12
N ASN A 94 7.02 0.53 -17.59
CA ASN A 94 6.11 -0.55 -17.27
C ASN A 94 6.11 -0.88 -15.78
N SER A 95 7.28 -0.87 -15.14
CA SER A 95 7.40 -1.08 -13.69
C SER A 95 6.61 -0.03 -12.92
N ILE A 96 6.82 1.27 -13.21
CA ILE A 96 6.10 2.35 -12.53
C ILE A 96 4.59 2.21 -12.70
N SER A 97 4.12 1.90 -13.92
CA SER A 97 2.70 1.72 -14.20
C SER A 97 2.10 0.52 -13.44
N LEU A 98 2.79 -0.62 -13.46
CA LEU A 98 2.37 -1.83 -12.78
C LEU A 98 2.32 -1.64 -11.26
N PHE A 99 3.40 -1.13 -10.66
CA PHE A 99 3.48 -0.91 -9.23
C PHE A 99 2.56 0.21 -8.76
N GLY A 100 2.30 1.23 -9.58
CA GLY A 100 1.29 2.24 -9.31
C GLY A 100 -0.12 1.64 -9.23
N THR A 101 -0.46 0.76 -10.17
CA THR A 101 -1.74 0.04 -10.16
C THR A 101 -1.86 -0.88 -8.96
N LEU A 102 -0.81 -1.64 -8.65
CA LEU A 102 -0.75 -2.50 -7.47
C LEU A 102 -0.88 -1.70 -6.17
N ALA A 103 -0.28 -0.51 -6.09
CA ALA A 103 -0.38 0.36 -4.92
C ALA A 103 -1.82 0.81 -4.68
N ILE A 104 -2.55 1.22 -5.71
CA ILE A 104 -3.97 1.61 -5.60
C ILE A 104 -4.81 0.42 -5.11
N ILE A 105 -4.62 -0.75 -5.71
CA ILE A 105 -5.31 -1.98 -5.31
C ILE A 105 -5.02 -2.28 -3.84
N MET A 106 -3.75 -2.30 -3.44
CA MET A 106 -3.34 -2.59 -2.06
C MET A 106 -3.93 -1.58 -1.07
N LEU A 107 -3.87 -0.28 -1.36
CA LEU A 107 -4.45 0.76 -0.51
C LEU A 107 -5.96 0.57 -0.33
N PHE A 108 -6.67 0.22 -1.40
CA PHE A 108 -8.10 -0.10 -1.33
C PHE A 108 -8.38 -1.30 -0.40
N TRP A 109 -7.63 -2.39 -0.54
CA TRP A 109 -7.80 -3.60 0.28
C TRP A 109 -7.40 -3.40 1.75
N MET A 110 -6.38 -2.58 2.00
CA MET A 110 -5.90 -2.27 3.35
C MET A 110 -6.87 -1.37 4.12
N ASN A 111 -7.59 -0.51 3.41
CA ASN A 111 -8.49 0.48 3.99
C ASN A 111 -9.91 -0.09 4.16
N LYS A 112 -10.08 -0.91 5.21
CA LYS A 112 -11.37 -1.53 5.59
C LYS A 112 -12.59 -0.60 5.47
N PRO A 113 -12.62 0.61 6.03
CA PRO A 113 -13.83 1.46 5.94
C PRO A 113 -14.16 1.83 4.50
N VAL A 114 -13.16 2.11 3.66
CA VAL A 114 -13.37 2.39 2.24
C VAL A 114 -13.92 1.16 1.53
N LYS A 115 -13.33 -0.01 1.79
CA LYS A 115 -13.80 -1.29 1.22
C LYS A 115 -15.25 -1.59 1.62
N ASP A 116 -15.59 -1.42 2.90
CA ASP A 116 -16.91 -1.74 3.42
C ASP A 116 -17.97 -0.78 2.87
N ILE A 117 -17.62 0.50 2.67
CA ILE A 117 -18.47 1.47 1.98
C ILE A 117 -18.68 1.05 0.51
N ALA A 118 -17.61 0.74 -0.21
CA ALA A 118 -17.69 0.34 -1.62
C ALA A 118 -18.55 -0.92 -1.81
N VAL A 119 -18.39 -1.93 -0.96
CA VAL A 119 -19.20 -3.16 -0.99
C VAL A 119 -20.67 -2.87 -0.70
N LYS A 120 -20.97 -1.98 0.26
CA LYS A 120 -22.34 -1.56 0.53
C LYS A 120 -22.98 -0.85 -0.65
N TYR A 121 -22.25 0.05 -1.32
CA TYR A 121 -22.72 0.73 -2.53
C TYR A 121 -23.04 -0.28 -3.64
N LEU A 122 -22.13 -1.20 -3.93
CA LEU A 122 -22.33 -2.26 -4.94
C LEU A 122 -23.58 -3.11 -4.67
N HIS A 123 -23.80 -3.51 -3.42
CA HIS A 123 -25.00 -4.28 -3.06
C HIS A 123 -26.29 -3.47 -3.18
N CYS A 124 -26.27 -2.18 -2.83
CA CYS A 124 -27.42 -1.31 -2.93
C CYS A 124 -27.81 -1.05 -4.40
N GLU A 125 -26.81 -0.85 -5.26
CA GLU A 125 -26.99 -0.67 -6.70
C GLU A 125 -27.54 -1.94 -7.38
N GLN A 126 -27.02 -3.12 -7.03
CA GLN A 126 -27.55 -4.40 -7.51
C GLN A 126 -29.01 -4.60 -7.10
N LEU A 127 -29.37 -4.26 -5.87
CA LEU A 127 -30.76 -4.36 -5.38
C LEU A 127 -31.68 -3.37 -6.11
N HIS A 128 -31.22 -2.14 -6.35
CA HIS A 128 -31.97 -1.14 -7.12
C HIS A 128 -32.22 -1.60 -8.56
N ASN A 129 -31.20 -2.10 -9.24
CA ASN A 129 -31.31 -2.62 -10.61
C ASN A 129 -32.25 -3.84 -10.68
N TYR A 130 -32.20 -4.72 -9.69
CA TYR A 130 -33.11 -5.86 -9.58
C TYR A 130 -34.57 -5.41 -9.43
N LEU A 131 -34.85 -4.50 -8.49
CA LEU A 131 -36.20 -3.97 -8.27
C LEU A 131 -36.76 -3.24 -9.50
N HIS A 132 -35.92 -2.48 -10.19
CA HIS A 132 -36.31 -1.83 -11.44
C HIS A 132 -36.67 -2.86 -12.51
N SER A 133 -35.85 -3.91 -12.69
CA SER A 133 -36.13 -4.97 -13.67
C SER A 133 -37.45 -5.71 -13.41
N VAL A 134 -37.78 -5.96 -12.13
CA VAL A 134 -39.05 -6.60 -11.73
C VAL A 134 -40.25 -5.67 -12.02
N SER A 135 -40.12 -4.37 -11.75
CA SER A 135 -41.20 -3.40 -12.02
C SER A 135 -41.53 -3.27 -13.51
N THR A 136 -40.54 -3.37 -14.40
CA THR A 136 -40.75 -3.32 -15.86
C THR A 136 -41.32 -4.61 -16.46
N GLN A 137 -41.27 -5.75 -15.75
CA GLN A 137 -41.91 -6.99 -16.22
C GLN A 137 -43.39 -7.11 -15.80
N LEU A 138 -43.85 -6.24 -14.89
CA LEU A 138 -45.22 -6.22 -14.38
C LEU A 138 -46.13 -5.23 -15.12
N GLN A 139 -45.63 -4.53 -16.15
CA GLN A 139 -46.38 -3.65 -17.05
C GLN A 139 -46.55 -4.31 -18.41
#